data_AF-H9FLA2-F1
#
_entry.id   AF-H9FLA2-F1
#
_cell.length_a   1.000
_cell.length_b   1.000
_cell.length_c   1.000
_cell.angle_alpha   90.00
_cell.angle_beta   90.00
_cell.angle_gamma   90.00
#
_symmetry.space_group_name_H-M   'P 1'
#
loop_
_entity.id
_entity.type
_entity.pdbx_description
1 polymer ?
#
loop_
_entity_poly.entity_id
_entity_poly.type
_entity_poly.pdbx_seq_one_letter_code
_entity_poly.pdbx_strand_id
1 'polypeptide(L)' 'SPEGMVWFLCGPENSVLAQDKLLLHHDMTQPLNHYFINSSHNTYLTAGQFSGLSSAEMYRQVLLSGCR' A
#
# COMPACT_ATOMS: atom_id res chain seq x y z
N SER A 1 12.99 10.61 33.53
CA SER A 1 11.95 11.62 33.85
C SER A 1 10.69 11.25 33.09
N PRO A 2 9.53 11.87 33.40
CA PRO A 2 8.30 11.67 32.62
C PRO A 2 8.51 11.84 31.10
N GLU A 3 9.32 12.80 30.68
CA GLU A 3 9.65 13.06 29.28
C GLU A 3 10.45 11.90 28.66
N GLY A 4 11.42 11.35 29.39
CA GLY A 4 12.18 10.17 28.94
C GLY A 4 11.29 8.94 28.74
N MET A 5 10.24 8.77 29.54
CA MET A 5 9.28 7.68 29.37
C MET A 5 8.40 7.88 28.13
N VAL A 6 7.99 9.11 27.82
CA VAL A 6 7.27 9.42 26.57
C VAL A 6 8.16 9.12 25.36
N TRP A 7 9.42 9.54 25.36
CA TRP A 7 10.36 9.23 24.27
C TRP A 7 10.59 7.75 24.07
N PHE A 8 10.65 6.98 25.16
CA PHE A 8 10.79 5.53 25.10
C PHE A 8 9.54 4.87 24.48
N LEU A 9 8.33 5.24 24.93
CA LEU A 9 7.08 4.64 24.44
C LEU A 9 6.74 5.04 23.00
N CYS A 10 7.12 6.24 22.58
CA CYS A 10 6.94 6.72 21.20
C CYS A 10 8.16 6.43 20.31
N GLY A 11 9.18 5.76 20.83
CA GLY A 11 10.38 5.41 20.09
C GLY A 11 10.12 4.34 19.02
N PRO A 12 11.00 4.24 18.01
CA PRO A 12 10.86 3.29 16.92
C PRO A 12 10.86 1.82 17.40
N GLU A 13 11.60 1.54 18.47
CA GLU A 13 11.68 0.21 19.11
C GLU A 13 10.34 -0.27 19.69
N ASN A 14 9.40 0.65 19.96
CA ASN A 14 8.06 0.34 20.47
C ASN A 14 6.98 0.53 19.40
N SER A 15 7.35 0.41 18.12
CA SER A 15 6.40 0.41 17.02
C SER A 15 5.41 -0.76 17.14
N VAL A 16 4.11 -0.48 16.96
CA VAL A 16 3.06 -1.51 16.90
C VAL A 16 3.24 -2.40 15.65
N LEU A 17 3.87 -1.86 14.61
CA LEU A 17 4.14 -2.57 13.38
C LEU A 17 5.52 -3.25 13.46
N ALA A 18 5.56 -4.52 13.07
CA ALA A 18 6.79 -5.26 12.84
C ALA A 18 7.49 -4.66 11.60
N GLN A 19 8.56 -3.90 11.85
CA GLN A 19 9.19 -3.05 10.85
C GLN A 19 9.83 -3.86 9.70
N ASP A 20 10.26 -5.09 10.00
CA ASP A 20 10.78 -6.10 9.07
C ASP A 20 9.73 -6.58 8.06
N LYS A 21 8.43 -6.53 8.42
CA LYS A 21 7.32 -6.93 7.56
C LYS A 21 6.78 -5.82 6.66
N LEU A 22 7.30 -4.60 6.77
CA LEU A 22 6.88 -3.48 5.92
C LEU A 22 7.47 -3.56 4.51
N LEU A 23 8.58 -4.28 4.36
CA LEU A 23 9.24 -4.50 3.07
C LEU A 23 8.88 -5.89 2.51
N LEU A 24 9.52 -6.26 1.40
CA LEU A 24 9.34 -7.57 0.80
C LEU A 24 9.83 -8.68 1.75
N HIS A 25 8.89 -9.42 2.33
CA HIS A 25 9.17 -10.46 3.32
C HIS A 25 8.47 -11.80 3.01
N HIS A 26 7.55 -11.83 2.06
CA HIS A 26 6.93 -13.07 1.58
C HIS A 26 7.88 -13.82 0.62
N ASP A 27 7.76 -15.14 0.56
CA ASP A 27 8.42 -15.95 -0.47
C ASP A 27 7.83 -15.60 -1.84
N MET A 28 8.67 -15.05 -2.73
CA MET A 28 8.29 -14.64 -4.09
C MET A 28 8.62 -15.69 -5.16
N THR A 29 8.96 -16.92 -4.77
CA THR A 29 9.33 -18.01 -5.68
C THR A 29 8.18 -19.00 -5.97
N GLN A 30 7.06 -18.88 -5.26
CA GLN A 30 5.85 -19.68 -5.52
C GLN A 30 5.21 -19.32 -6.88
N PRO A 31 4.38 -20.21 -7.46
CA PRO A 31 3.60 -19.92 -8.67
C PRO A 31 2.66 -18.71 -8.52
N LEU A 32 2.37 -18.01 -9.63
CA LEU A 32 1.63 -16.73 -9.63
C LEU A 32 0.23 -16.81 -8.99
N ASN A 33 -0.45 -17.95 -9.14
CA ASN A 33 -1.79 -18.17 -8.58
C ASN A 33 -1.81 -18.30 -7.04
N HIS A 34 -0.66 -18.28 -6.37
CA HIS A 34 -0.57 -18.34 -4.90
C HIS A 34 -0.62 -16.95 -4.25
N TYR A 35 -0.62 -15.86 -5.03
CA TYR A 35 -0.57 -14.50 -4.52
C TYR A 35 -1.88 -13.76 -4.77
N PHE A 36 -2.24 -12.89 -3.82
CA PHE A 36 -3.18 -11.81 -4.12
C PHE A 36 -2.47 -10.74 -4.93
N ILE A 37 -3.10 -10.33 -6.03
CA ILE A 37 -2.59 -9.29 -6.93
C ILE A 37 -3.44 -8.04 -6.76
N ASN A 38 -2.80 -6.91 -6.50
CA ASN A 38 -3.48 -5.62 -6.45
C ASN A 38 -3.93 -5.23 -7.87
N SER A 39 -5.23 -5.29 -8.13
CA SER A 39 -5.85 -5.07 -9.43
C SER A 39 -6.80 -3.88 -9.41
N SER A 40 -6.90 -3.15 -10.53
CA SER A 40 -7.86 -2.06 -10.71
C SER A 40 -8.93 -2.42 -11.73
N HIS A 41 -10.13 -1.84 -11.57
CA HIS A 41 -11.25 -2.01 -12.50
C HIS A 41 -11.68 -0.64 -13.03
N ASN A 42 -11.86 -0.54 -14.36
CA ASN A 42 -12.19 0.71 -15.05
C ASN A 42 -11.26 1.86 -14.67
N THR A 43 -9.94 1.60 -14.68
CA THR A 43 -8.87 2.49 -14.21
C THR A 43 -8.95 3.90 -14.76
N TYR A 44 -9.45 4.09 -15.98
CA TYR A 44 -9.56 5.41 -16.60
C TYR A 44 -10.58 6.34 -15.92
N LEU A 45 -11.55 5.82 -15.16
CA LEU A 45 -12.60 6.61 -14.53
C LEU A 45 -12.06 7.39 -13.32
N THR A 46 -12.36 8.69 -13.26
CA THR A 46 -11.98 9.54 -12.12
C THR A 46 -13.12 9.72 -11.12
N ALA A 47 -14.35 9.29 -11.47
CA ALA A 47 -15.56 9.50 -10.66
C ALA A 47 -16.56 8.34 -10.85
N GLY A 48 -17.85 8.64 -11.06
CA GLY A 48 -18.90 7.63 -11.18
C GLY A 48 -18.82 6.79 -12.46
N GLN A 49 -19.48 5.64 -12.45
CA GLN A 49 -19.58 4.74 -13.61
C GLN A 49 -20.48 5.31 -14.73
N PHE A 50 -21.53 6.06 -14.35
CA PHE A 50 -22.51 6.60 -15.29
C PHE A 50 -22.26 8.06 -15.66
N SER A 51 -21.66 8.83 -14.76
CA SER A 51 -21.31 10.23 -14.97
C SER A 51 -19.98 10.54 -14.29
N GLY A 52 -19.08 11.17 -15.04
CA GLY A 52 -17.71 11.42 -14.60
C GLY A 52 -16.77 11.61 -15.79
N LEU A 53 -15.55 12.07 -15.48
CA LEU A 53 -14.49 12.21 -16.48
C LEU A 53 -13.64 10.94 -16.54
N SER A 54 -12.99 10.75 -17.68
CA SER A 54 -11.92 9.77 -17.87
C SER A 54 -10.57 10.49 -17.93
N SER A 55 -9.54 9.92 -17.33
CA SER A 55 -8.18 10.47 -17.39
C SER A 55 -7.12 9.38 -17.56
N ALA A 56 -6.17 9.64 -18.46
CA ALA A 56 -4.97 8.81 -18.60
C ALA A 56 -4.08 8.85 -17.34
N GLU A 57 -4.14 9.96 -16.58
CA GLU A 57 -3.38 10.12 -15.33
C GLU A 57 -3.76 9.08 -14.28
N MET A 58 -5.00 8.56 -14.32
CA MET A 58 -5.40 7.52 -13.37
C MET A 58 -4.59 6.23 -13.52
N TYR A 59 -4.19 5.87 -14.75
CA TYR A 59 -3.30 4.72 -14.96
C TYR A 59 -1.94 4.94 -14.28
N ARG A 60 -1.37 6.15 -14.40
CA ARG A 60 -0.12 6.50 -13.71
C ARG A 60 -0.28 6.38 -12.20
N GLN A 61 -1.36 6.90 -11.64
CA GLN A 61 -1.59 6.89 -10.19
C GLN A 61 -1.76 5.47 -9.63
N VAL A 62 -2.55 4.61 -10.27
CA VAL A 62 -2.75 3.24 -9.75
C VAL A 62 -1.47 2.40 -9.84
N LEU A 63 -0.65 2.59 -10.89
CA LEU A 63 0.62 1.89 -11.02
C LEU A 63 1.61 2.33 -9.94
N LEU A 64 1.65 3.63 -9.62
CA LEU A 64 2.47 4.20 -8.54
C LEU A 64 2.00 3.76 -7.14
N SER A 65 0.70 3.54 -6.94
CA SER A 65 0.16 2.99 -5.69
C SER A 65 0.36 1.47 -5.55
N GLY A 66 0.92 0.81 -6.57
CA GLY A 66 1.28 -0.59 -6.53
C GLY A 66 0.30 -1.55 -7.20
N CYS A 67 -0.64 -1.06 -8.01
CA CYS A 67 -1.45 -1.92 -8.89
C CYS A 67 -0.55 -2.68 -9.88
N ARG A 68 -0.91 -3.92 -10.22
CA ARG A 68 -0.19 -4.77 -11.17
C ARG A 68 -1.14 -5.36 -12.20
#